data_AF-A0A2D6MBX6-F1
#
_entry.id   AF-A0A2D6MBX6-F1
#
_cell.length_a   1.000
_cell.length_b   1.000
_cell.length_c   1.000
_cell.angle_alpha   90.00
_cell.angle_beta   90.00
_cell.angle_gamma   90.00
#
_symmetry.space_group_name_H-M   'P 1'
#
loop_
_entity.id
_entity.type
_entity.pdbx_description
1 polymer ?
#
loop_
_entity_poly.entity_id
_entity_poly.type
_entity_poly.pdbx_seq_one_letter_code
_entity_poly.pdbx_strand_id
1 'polypeptide(L)'
;MTNDTVADTALTFWDERQPGQGETTLDRKVVVPVPAIGFVCTTVLITEQMKNAWINPIRSVIRQREEGEDLFIGNELRPWAAKLQGIKIEPEPCNFAKVVCYSAEALLENGGERTTTDDWEIVCIIASPVENEPMSPLAMARNMLRKTGGTMGTYTAAQFAESVYYWSQRIRI
;
A
#
# COMPACT_ATOMS: atom_id res chain seq x y z
N MET A 1 2.71 -15.94 -4.00
CA MET A 1 3.67 -16.32 -2.94
C MET A 1 2.87 -16.83 -1.75
N THR A 2 3.36 -17.80 -0.98
CA THR A 2 2.69 -18.22 0.28
C THR A 2 3.20 -17.38 1.46
N ASN A 3 2.49 -17.40 2.59
CA ASN A 3 2.95 -16.70 3.80
C ASN A 3 4.34 -17.18 4.24
N ASP A 4 4.58 -18.49 4.24
CA ASP A 4 5.87 -19.10 4.60
C ASP A 4 6.98 -18.61 3.66
N THR A 5 6.71 -18.57 2.34
CA THR A 5 7.69 -18.05 1.37
C THR A 5 8.03 -16.58 1.62
N VAL A 6 7.07 -15.75 2.01
CA VAL A 6 7.33 -14.33 2.37
C VAL A 6 8.20 -14.27 3.64
N ALA A 7 7.87 -15.05 4.66
CA ALA A 7 8.61 -15.10 5.91
C ALA A 7 10.06 -15.57 5.69
N ASP A 8 10.25 -16.67 4.95
CA ASP A 8 11.57 -17.19 4.58
C ASP A 8 12.40 -16.18 3.79
N THR A 9 11.75 -15.44 2.87
CA THR A 9 12.40 -14.37 2.13
C THR A 9 12.82 -13.24 3.07
N ALA A 10 11.95 -12.78 3.96
CA ALA A 10 12.28 -11.75 4.93
C ALA A 10 13.43 -12.17 5.87
N LEU A 11 13.46 -13.44 6.29
CA LEU A 11 14.55 -14.00 7.09
C LEU A 11 15.87 -14.05 6.32
N THR A 12 15.83 -14.42 5.03
CA THR A 12 17.01 -14.45 4.16
C THR A 12 17.67 -13.08 4.03
N PHE A 13 16.87 -12.00 3.97
CA PHE A 13 17.35 -10.62 3.82
C PHE A 13 17.34 -9.83 5.14
N TRP A 14 17.21 -10.51 6.28
CA TRP A 14 16.98 -9.85 7.58
C TRP A 14 18.10 -8.90 7.99
N ASP A 15 19.34 -9.19 7.61
CA ASP A 15 20.50 -8.35 7.92
C ASP A 15 20.54 -7.05 7.11
N GLU A 16 19.74 -6.93 6.05
CA GLU A 16 19.58 -5.70 5.25
C GLU A 16 18.48 -4.77 5.78
N ARG A 17 17.82 -5.16 6.89
CA ARG A 17 16.70 -4.39 7.46
C ARG A 17 17.12 -2.98 7.88
N GLN A 18 16.19 -2.05 7.69
CA GLN A 18 16.37 -0.63 7.99
C GLN A 18 15.33 -0.18 9.03
N PRO A 19 15.59 0.91 9.79
CA PRO A 19 14.56 1.50 10.64
C PRO A 19 13.31 1.82 9.81
N GLY A 20 12.15 1.41 10.30
CA GLY A 20 10.90 1.73 9.63
C GLY A 20 10.54 3.21 9.76
N GLN A 21 9.54 3.64 8.98
CA GLN A 21 9.15 5.06 8.93
C GLN A 21 8.90 5.66 10.32
N GLY A 22 9.69 6.67 10.69
CA GLY A 22 9.58 7.36 11.99
C GLY A 22 10.42 6.74 13.11
N GLU A 23 11.12 5.62 12.87
CA GLU A 23 12.10 5.06 13.79
C GLU A 23 13.52 5.50 13.43
N THR A 24 14.43 5.46 14.40
CA THR A 24 15.88 5.69 14.20
C THR A 24 16.72 4.44 14.48
N THR A 25 16.06 3.38 14.96
CA THR A 25 16.66 2.14 15.48
C THR A 25 15.94 0.92 14.91
N LEU A 26 16.49 -0.28 15.14
CA LEU A 26 15.99 -1.56 14.59
C LEU A 26 15.23 -2.43 15.61
N ASP A 27 14.82 -1.85 16.73
CA ASP A 27 14.26 -2.53 17.90
C ASP A 27 12.72 -2.61 17.88
N ARG A 28 12.06 -1.67 17.21
CA ARG A 28 10.58 -1.56 17.24
C ARG A 28 9.92 -1.90 15.92
N LYS A 29 10.31 -1.21 14.85
CA LYS A 29 9.73 -1.38 13.51
C LYS A 29 10.84 -1.34 12.49
N VAL A 30 10.87 -2.37 11.65
CA VAL A 30 11.89 -2.52 10.61
C VAL A 30 11.25 -2.73 9.25
N VAL A 31 11.98 -2.33 8.23
CA VAL A 31 11.63 -2.57 6.84
C VAL A 31 12.75 -3.42 6.25
N VAL A 32 12.42 -4.61 5.79
CA VAL A 32 13.33 -5.56 5.14
C VAL A 32 13.17 -5.41 3.62
N PRO A 33 14.15 -4.83 2.90
CA PRO A 33 14.14 -4.88 1.44
C PRO A 33 14.25 -6.32 0.97
N VAL A 34 13.42 -6.72 0.01
CA VAL A 34 13.43 -8.07 -0.56
C VAL A 34 13.35 -8.02 -2.09
N PRO A 35 13.81 -9.05 -2.80
CA PRO A 35 13.59 -9.15 -4.23
C PRO A 35 12.11 -9.05 -4.60
N ALA A 36 11.78 -8.25 -5.61
CA ALA A 36 10.40 -8.04 -6.05
C ALA A 36 9.78 -9.25 -6.78
N ILE A 37 10.59 -10.27 -7.10
CA ILE A 37 10.13 -11.47 -7.81
C ILE A 37 9.04 -12.20 -7.01
N GLY A 38 7.91 -12.49 -7.68
CA GLY A 38 6.78 -13.19 -7.07
C GLY A 38 5.82 -12.31 -6.27
N PHE A 39 6.11 -11.01 -6.12
CA PHE A 39 5.17 -10.00 -5.65
C PHE A 39 4.40 -9.38 -6.83
N VAL A 40 3.20 -8.90 -6.56
CA VAL A 40 2.32 -8.29 -7.56
C VAL A 40 1.86 -6.93 -7.04
N CYS A 41 1.95 -5.90 -7.87
CA CYS A 41 1.41 -4.58 -7.52
C CYS A 41 -0.11 -4.59 -7.61
N THR A 42 -0.74 -3.78 -6.77
CA THR A 42 -2.20 -3.68 -6.68
C THR A 42 -2.75 -2.52 -7.50
N THR A 43 -1.96 -2.01 -8.45
CA THR A 43 -2.32 -0.88 -9.31
C THR A 43 -2.19 -1.24 -10.77
N VAL A 44 -3.06 -0.65 -11.59
CA VAL A 44 -2.95 -0.65 -13.06
C VAL A 44 -2.92 0.79 -13.54
N LEU A 45 -2.14 1.05 -14.58
CA LEU A 45 -2.17 2.35 -15.26
C LEU A 45 -3.48 2.52 -16.03
N ILE A 46 -4.03 3.72 -15.97
CA ILE A 46 -5.18 4.10 -16.80
C ILE A 46 -4.69 4.21 -18.25
N THR A 47 -5.37 3.53 -19.17
CA THR A 47 -4.97 3.44 -20.58
C THR A 47 -5.96 4.11 -21.52
N GLU A 48 -5.51 4.42 -22.74
CA GLU A 48 -6.38 4.90 -23.82
C GLU A 48 -7.49 3.88 -24.16
N GLN A 49 -7.26 2.57 -23.97
CA GLN A 49 -8.32 1.56 -24.16
C GLN A 49 -9.44 1.73 -23.13
N MET A 50 -9.10 2.01 -21.87
CA MET A 50 -10.09 2.28 -20.82
C MET A 50 -10.87 3.57 -21.09
N LYS A 51 -10.17 4.62 -21.54
CA LYS A 51 -10.79 5.90 -21.91
C LYS A 51 -11.77 5.77 -23.07
N ASN A 52 -11.43 4.97 -24.08
CA ASN A 52 -12.25 4.76 -25.27
C ASN A 52 -13.25 3.59 -25.13
N ALA A 53 -13.39 3.04 -23.91
CA ALA A 53 -14.32 1.95 -23.63
C ALA A 53 -15.76 2.43 -23.77
N TRP A 54 -16.60 1.63 -24.45
CA TRP A 54 -18.04 1.84 -24.51
C TRP A 54 -18.70 1.76 -23.12
N ILE A 55 -18.22 0.86 -22.26
CA ILE A 55 -18.54 0.80 -20.84
C ILE A 55 -17.28 1.20 -20.07
N ASN A 56 -17.30 2.36 -19.40
CA ASN A 56 -16.17 2.80 -18.59
C ASN A 56 -15.83 1.75 -17.51
N PRO A 57 -14.64 1.12 -17.54
CA PRO A 57 -14.28 0.09 -16.58
C PRO A 57 -13.95 0.66 -15.20
N ILE A 58 -13.83 1.97 -15.03
CA ILE A 58 -13.59 2.64 -13.76
C ILE A 58 -14.89 3.32 -13.31
N ARG A 59 -15.25 3.16 -12.04
CA ARG A 59 -16.37 3.91 -11.44
C ARG A 59 -15.98 4.51 -10.10
N SER A 60 -16.64 5.61 -9.74
CA SER A 60 -16.60 6.12 -8.38
C SER A 60 -17.58 5.36 -7.47
N VAL A 61 -17.18 5.16 -6.23
CA VAL A 61 -17.93 4.44 -5.20
C VAL A 61 -17.79 5.14 -3.85
N ILE A 62 -18.78 4.99 -2.98
CA ILE A 62 -18.68 5.43 -1.58
C ILE A 62 -17.97 4.33 -0.80
N ARG A 63 -16.96 4.69 -0.01
CA ARG A 63 -16.17 3.77 0.82
C ARG A 63 -16.04 4.26 2.25
N GLN A 64 -15.73 3.31 3.13
CA GLN A 64 -15.28 3.47 4.50
C GLN A 64 -14.12 2.48 4.69
N ARG A 65 -13.00 2.88 5.32
CA ARG A 65 -11.87 1.93 5.53
C ARG A 65 -12.12 1.06 6.75
N GLU A 66 -12.50 1.70 7.85
CA GLU A 66 -12.77 1.06 9.13
C GLU A 66 -14.04 1.65 9.75
N GLU A 67 -14.71 0.88 10.61
CA GLU A 67 -15.86 1.37 11.37
C GLU A 67 -15.47 2.61 12.18
N GLY A 68 -16.33 3.64 12.15
CA GLY A 68 -16.07 4.92 12.81
C GLY A 68 -15.25 5.93 11.99
N GLU A 69 -14.75 5.59 10.80
CA GLU A 69 -14.17 6.57 9.88
C GLU A 69 -15.22 7.27 8.99
N ASP A 70 -14.92 8.51 8.55
CA ASP A 70 -15.74 9.24 7.57
C ASP A 70 -15.89 8.47 6.24
N LEU A 71 -17.09 8.53 5.66
CA LEU A 71 -17.34 8.08 4.28
C LEU A 71 -16.58 8.96 3.28
N PHE A 72 -16.08 8.36 2.21
CA PHE A 72 -15.38 9.09 1.14
C PHE A 72 -15.66 8.51 -0.25
N ILE A 73 -15.39 9.30 -1.29
CA ILE A 73 -15.44 8.84 -2.67
C ILE A 73 -14.12 8.15 -3.00
N GLY A 74 -14.20 6.87 -3.35
CA GLY A 74 -13.12 6.10 -3.95
C GLY A 74 -13.41 5.81 -5.42
N ASN A 75 -12.42 5.26 -6.11
CA ASN A 75 -12.59 4.70 -7.45
C ASN A 75 -12.29 3.21 -7.41
N GLU A 76 -12.94 2.44 -8.27
CA GLU A 76 -12.66 1.03 -8.45
C GLU A 76 -12.68 0.62 -9.91
N LEU A 77 -11.84 -0.37 -10.22
CA LEU A 77 -11.90 -1.08 -11.47
C LEU A 77 -13.07 -2.08 -11.44
N ARG A 78 -13.75 -2.23 -12.57
CA ARG A 78 -14.74 -3.26 -12.85
C ARG A 78 -14.15 -4.24 -13.87
N PRO A 79 -13.47 -5.32 -13.42
CA PRO A 79 -12.77 -6.23 -14.32
C PRO A 79 -13.68 -6.85 -15.39
N TRP A 80 -14.95 -7.11 -15.04
CA TRP A 80 -15.93 -7.63 -15.99
C TRP A 80 -16.19 -6.67 -17.16
N ALA A 81 -16.25 -5.35 -16.91
CA ALA A 81 -16.51 -4.36 -17.95
C ALA A 81 -15.31 -4.26 -18.90
N ALA A 82 -14.09 -4.33 -18.35
CA ALA A 82 -12.88 -4.40 -19.15
C ALA A 82 -12.85 -5.67 -20.02
N LYS A 83 -13.13 -6.84 -19.41
CA LYS A 83 -13.12 -8.14 -20.08
C LYS A 83 -14.12 -8.23 -21.23
N LEU A 84 -15.36 -7.73 -21.06
CA LEU A 84 -16.38 -7.72 -22.11
C LEU A 84 -15.96 -6.96 -23.37
N GLN A 85 -15.00 -6.04 -23.24
CA GLN A 85 -14.55 -5.17 -24.31
C GLN A 85 -13.12 -5.52 -24.78
N GLY A 86 -12.57 -6.63 -24.31
CA GLY A 86 -11.20 -7.05 -24.65
C GLY A 86 -10.11 -6.11 -24.11
N ILE A 87 -10.43 -5.27 -23.12
CA ILE A 87 -9.46 -4.34 -22.52
C ILE A 87 -8.52 -5.13 -21.63
N LYS A 88 -7.22 -5.00 -21.88
CA LYS A 88 -6.18 -5.66 -21.11
C LYS A 88 -6.01 -4.96 -19.76
N ILE A 89 -6.13 -5.72 -18.68
CA ILE A 89 -5.87 -5.25 -17.30
C ILE A 89 -4.59 -5.92 -16.84
N GLU A 90 -3.50 -5.17 -16.83
CA GLU A 90 -2.20 -5.65 -16.35
C GLU A 90 -1.77 -4.84 -15.15
N PRO A 91 -1.53 -5.51 -13.99
CA PRO A 91 -0.82 -4.91 -12.88
C PRO A 91 0.46 -4.24 -13.37
N GLU A 92 0.79 -3.09 -12.80
CA GLU A 92 2.12 -2.52 -12.98
C GLU A 92 3.17 -3.55 -12.53
N PRO A 93 4.35 -3.60 -13.19
CA PRO A 93 5.41 -4.51 -12.78
C PRO A 93 5.85 -4.17 -11.35
N CYS A 94 6.01 -5.20 -10.51
CA CYS A 94 6.62 -5.02 -9.21
C CYS A 94 8.13 -4.93 -9.36
N ASN A 95 8.67 -3.73 -9.15
CA ASN A 95 10.11 -3.48 -9.21
C ASN A 95 10.73 -3.41 -7.82
N PHE A 96 9.92 -3.11 -6.80
CA PHE A 96 10.35 -2.95 -5.42
C PHE A 96 9.42 -3.72 -4.49
N ALA A 97 10.00 -4.50 -3.58
CA ALA A 97 9.28 -5.16 -2.52
C ALA A 97 9.98 -4.92 -1.16
N LYS A 98 9.19 -4.67 -0.14
CA LYS A 98 9.64 -4.49 1.24
C LYS A 98 8.70 -5.23 2.17
N VAL A 99 9.25 -5.93 3.16
CA VAL A 99 8.48 -6.55 4.24
C VAL A 99 8.62 -5.70 5.49
N VAL A 100 7.50 -5.26 6.06
CA VAL A 100 7.47 -4.44 7.27
C VAL A 100 7.19 -5.35 8.45
N CYS A 101 8.11 -5.35 9.41
CA CYS A 101 7.99 -6.15 10.62
C CYS A 101 7.95 -5.25 11.86
N TYR A 102 7.11 -5.61 12.82
CA TYR A 102 7.08 -4.99 14.13
C TYR A 102 7.54 -5.99 15.18
N SER A 103 8.24 -5.51 16.20
CA SER A 103 8.58 -6.34 17.34
C SER A 103 7.34 -6.63 18.18
N ALA A 104 7.37 -7.75 18.90
CA ALA A 104 6.32 -8.16 19.81
C ALA A 104 5.95 -7.04 20.81
N GLU A 105 6.94 -6.35 21.35
CA GLU A 105 6.74 -5.24 22.28
C GLU A 105 6.02 -4.06 21.60
N ALA A 106 6.46 -3.67 20.41
CA ALA A 106 5.86 -2.57 19.66
C ALA A 106 4.39 -2.82 19.29
N LEU A 107 4.02 -4.09 19.02
CA LEU A 107 2.62 -4.47 18.71
C LEU A 107 1.69 -4.37 19.92
N LEU A 108 2.22 -4.55 21.13
CA LEU A 108 1.44 -4.51 22.37
C LEU A 108 1.28 -3.09 22.94
N GLU A 109 2.01 -2.11 22.42
CA GLU A 109 1.89 -0.73 22.84
C GLU A 109 0.48 -0.17 22.60
N ASN A 110 0.05 0.78 23.44
CA ASN A 110 -1.24 1.48 23.32
C ASN A 110 -2.48 0.56 23.28
N GLY A 111 -2.40 -0.62 23.90
CA GLY A 111 -3.48 -1.60 23.89
C GLY A 111 -3.63 -2.32 22.56
N GLY A 112 -2.55 -2.38 21.77
CA GLY A 112 -2.49 -3.19 20.56
C GLY A 112 -2.44 -4.69 20.86
N GLU A 113 -2.48 -5.47 19.80
CA GLU A 113 -2.54 -6.92 19.86
C GLU A 113 -1.47 -7.52 18.94
N ARG A 114 -1.12 -8.78 19.23
CA ARG A 114 -0.19 -9.57 18.44
C ARG A 114 -0.80 -10.92 18.12
N THR A 115 -0.42 -11.53 17.00
CA THR A 115 -1.08 -12.72 16.46
C THR A 115 -0.30 -14.02 16.65
N THR A 116 0.97 -13.91 17.00
CA THR A 116 1.90 -15.04 17.18
C THR A 116 2.64 -14.94 18.51
N THR A 117 3.58 -15.85 18.75
CA THR A 117 4.49 -15.83 19.91
C THR A 117 5.92 -15.40 19.55
N ASP A 118 6.19 -15.12 18.27
CA ASP A 118 7.53 -14.81 17.76
C ASP A 118 8.07 -13.45 18.21
N ASP A 119 9.36 -13.14 18.02
CA ASP A 119 9.87 -11.82 18.43
C ASP A 119 9.42 -10.69 17.49
N TRP A 120 9.08 -11.04 16.24
CA TRP A 120 8.71 -10.12 15.18
C TRP A 120 7.52 -10.67 14.39
N GLU A 121 6.59 -9.80 14.00
CA GLU A 121 5.49 -10.15 13.10
C GLU A 121 5.52 -9.27 11.85
N ILE A 122 5.25 -9.89 10.70
CA ILE A 122 5.05 -9.19 9.44
C ILE A 122 3.67 -8.51 9.50
N VAL A 123 3.65 -7.19 9.47
CA VAL A 123 2.40 -6.41 9.51
C VAL A 123 1.98 -5.88 8.14
N CYS A 124 2.94 -5.78 7.22
CA CYS A 124 2.68 -5.22 5.90
C CYS A 124 3.71 -5.72 4.88
N ILE A 125 3.24 -5.89 3.65
CA ILE A 125 4.08 -6.10 2.47
C ILE A 125 3.85 -4.91 1.56
N ILE A 126 4.93 -4.23 1.19
CA ILE A 126 4.90 -3.11 0.25
C ILE A 126 5.46 -3.64 -1.06
N ALA A 127 4.61 -3.75 -2.08
CA ALA A 127 4.99 -4.15 -3.44
C ALA A 127 4.62 -3.01 -4.39
N SER A 128 5.61 -2.38 -5.02
CA SER A 128 5.40 -1.15 -5.81
C SER A 128 6.20 -1.16 -7.11
N PRO A 129 5.70 -0.48 -8.17
CA PRO A 129 6.49 -0.22 -9.37
C PRO A 129 7.62 0.77 -9.14
N VAL A 130 7.58 1.56 -8.06
CA VAL A 130 8.57 2.60 -7.73
C VAL A 130 9.08 2.43 -6.29
N GLU A 131 10.32 2.87 -6.03
CA GLU A 131 10.97 2.64 -4.73
C GLU A 131 10.27 3.36 -3.57
N ASN A 132 9.80 4.57 -3.86
CA ASN A 132 9.18 5.49 -2.92
C ASN A 132 7.80 5.86 -3.44
N GLU A 133 6.86 4.93 -3.33
CA GLU A 133 5.46 5.18 -3.68
C GLU A 133 4.86 6.25 -2.76
N PRO A 134 4.30 7.34 -3.30
CA PRO A 134 3.71 8.37 -2.46
C PRO A 134 2.46 7.81 -1.78
N MET A 135 2.29 8.11 -0.48
CA MET A 135 1.04 7.85 0.21
C MET A 135 -0.12 8.52 -0.53
N SER A 136 -1.28 7.85 -0.65
CA SER A 136 -2.42 8.41 -1.39
C SER A 136 -2.83 9.81 -0.88
N PRO A 137 -3.29 10.73 -1.74
CA PRO A 137 -3.59 12.11 -1.33
C PRO A 137 -4.64 12.16 -0.24
N LEU A 138 -5.64 11.28 -0.29
CA LEU A 138 -6.67 11.20 0.73
C LEU A 138 -6.10 10.77 2.09
N ALA A 139 -5.19 9.79 2.12
CA ALA A 139 -4.53 9.40 3.36
C ALA A 139 -3.67 10.55 3.91
N MET A 140 -2.92 11.25 3.06
CA MET A 140 -2.14 12.43 3.47
C MET A 140 -3.04 13.53 4.07
N ALA A 141 -4.16 13.84 3.42
CA ALA A 141 -5.12 14.84 3.90
C ALA A 141 -5.72 14.43 5.26
N ARG A 142 -6.12 13.16 5.42
CA ARG A 142 -6.64 12.63 6.68
C ARG A 142 -5.62 12.72 7.82
N ASN A 143 -4.36 12.38 7.53
CA ASN A 143 -3.25 12.45 8.48
C ASN A 143 -2.98 13.90 8.93
N MET A 144 -2.94 14.86 8.00
CA MET A 144 -2.75 16.29 8.32
C MET A 144 -3.92 16.87 9.12
N LEU A 145 -5.16 16.44 8.82
CA LEU A 145 -6.37 16.88 9.49
C LEU A 145 -6.67 16.10 10.78
N ARG A 146 -5.81 15.15 11.18
CA ARG A 146 -5.97 14.31 12.39
C ARG A 146 -7.33 13.61 12.45
N LYS A 147 -7.78 13.09 11.30
CA LYS A 147 -9.00 12.27 11.23
C LYS A 147 -8.81 10.95 11.97
N THR A 148 -9.91 10.39 12.48
CA THR A 148 -9.94 9.05 13.09
C THR A 148 -9.27 8.01 12.18
N GLY A 149 -8.41 7.14 12.73
CA GLY A 149 -7.65 6.15 11.97
C GLY A 149 -6.56 6.75 11.06
N GLY A 150 -6.22 8.03 11.22
CA GLY A 150 -5.06 8.67 10.58
C GLY A 150 -3.86 8.73 11.53
N THR A 151 -2.66 8.49 11.00
CA THR A 151 -1.41 8.73 11.72
C THR A 151 -1.01 10.19 11.53
N MET A 152 -0.76 10.94 12.61
CA MET A 152 -0.36 12.35 12.47
C MET A 152 0.90 12.48 11.62
N GLY A 153 0.83 13.31 10.57
CA GLY A 153 1.95 13.53 9.66
C GLY A 153 1.89 14.91 9.03
N THR A 154 3.06 15.45 8.67
CA THR A 154 3.22 16.70 7.94
C THR A 154 3.78 16.41 6.55
N TYR A 155 3.19 17.05 5.53
CA TYR A 155 3.61 16.93 4.15
C TYR A 155 3.68 18.31 3.51
N THR A 156 4.65 18.50 2.63
CA THR A 156 4.76 19.71 1.83
C THR A 156 3.71 19.73 0.72
N ALA A 157 3.39 20.92 0.18
CA ALA A 157 2.52 21.05 -0.97
C ALA A 157 3.05 20.27 -2.20
N ALA A 158 4.38 20.21 -2.36
CA ALA A 158 5.04 19.44 -3.42
C ALA A 158 4.75 17.93 -3.28
N GLN A 159 4.98 17.34 -2.11
CA GLN A 159 4.68 15.93 -1.85
C GLN A 159 3.20 15.59 -2.09
N PHE A 160 2.29 16.49 -1.68
CA PHE A 160 0.87 16.31 -1.93
C PHE A 160 0.53 16.37 -3.42
N ALA A 161 1.08 17.32 -4.17
CA ALA A 161 0.86 17.45 -5.60
C ALA A 161 1.42 16.26 -6.40
N GLU A 162 2.62 15.79 -6.06
CA GLU A 162 3.22 14.58 -6.64
C GLU A 162 2.36 13.35 -6.39
N SER A 163 1.83 13.21 -5.16
CA SER A 163 0.89 12.15 -4.83
C SER A 163 -0.38 12.24 -5.69
N VAL A 164 -1.00 13.43 -5.81
CA VAL A 164 -2.19 13.61 -6.64
C VAL A 164 -1.92 13.21 -8.08
N TYR A 165 -0.80 13.65 -8.64
CA TYR A 165 -0.43 13.33 -10.02
C TYR A 165 -0.19 11.83 -10.20
N TYR A 166 0.62 11.22 -9.32
CA TYR A 166 0.94 9.78 -9.36
C TYR A 166 -0.32 8.91 -9.32
N TRP A 167 -1.24 9.19 -8.39
CA TRP A 167 -2.46 8.40 -8.20
C TRP A 167 -3.56 8.72 -9.22
N SER A 168 -3.51 9.88 -9.89
CA SER A 168 -4.49 10.24 -10.94
C SER A 168 -4.37 9.37 -12.20
N GLN A 169 -3.21 8.73 -12.39
CA GLN A 169 -2.91 7.88 -13.54
C GLN A 169 -3.09 6.39 -13.24
N ARG A 170 -3.53 6.04 -12.03
CA ARG A 170 -3.59 4.66 -11.52
C ARG A 170 -4.95 4.35 -10.94
N ILE A 171 -5.35 3.09 -11.08
CA ILE A 171 -6.51 2.54 -10.37
C ILE A 171 -6.11 1.27 -9.64
N ARG A 172 -6.61 1.10 -8.42
CA ARG A 172 -6.37 -0.12 -7.64
C ARG A 172 -7.21 -1.29 -8.15
N ILE A 173 -6.62 -2.48 -8.13
CA ILE A 173 -7.25 -3.77 -8.47
C ILE A 173 -7.48 -4.63 -7.25
#